data_AF-A0A7X2LBZ9-F1
#
_entry.id   AF-A0A7X2LBZ9-F1
#
_cell.length_a   1.000
_cell.length_b   1.000
_cell.length_c   1.000
_cell.angle_alpha   90.00
_cell.angle_beta   90.00
_cell.angle_gamma   90.00
#
_symmetry.space_group_name_H-M   'P 1'
#
loop_
_entity.id
_entity.type
_entity.pdbx_description
1 polymer ?
#
loop_
_entity_poly.entity_id
_entity_poly.type
_entity_poly.pdbx_seq_one_letter_code
_entity_poly.pdbx_strand_id
1 'polypeptide(L)'
;MHLVQTMAYVGQQPWHGLGNKLVPNQPVEVWAERAGMNWTIESSEVRFVTGNGTLGAIHAYPDQKVLYRSDKKAPLSVVSARYQVVQPLEVLDFYRDLTEVGGFELETAGVLKEGRKFWALAKTGHTGILKGKDTINGYLLLATACDGTLATTAQFTSIRVVCNNMLQIALGNGTGVVKVPHRSQFDAQAVKRQLGIAVSSWDAFMARTKALSERKVTDSAAEAFFRRVLTYPTANASDRAALAVNERAIKAVEQLYAGRGKGAQLPSASGTAFGLLNAVTEYVDHHRRARSDDHRRDAAWFGAGNTLKQRAWDEALRLVV
;
A
#
# COMPACT_ATOMS: atom_id res chain seq x y z
N MET A 1 13.00 -4.13 17.14
CA MET A 1 13.15 -5.42 16.42
C MET A 1 12.64 -5.19 15.00
N HIS A 2 13.49 -5.32 13.99
CA HIS A 2 13.16 -5.01 12.59
C HIS A 2 12.19 -6.08 12.05
N LEU A 3 10.97 -5.67 11.70
CA LEU A 3 9.87 -6.59 11.35
C LEU A 3 9.77 -6.90 9.85
N VAL A 4 10.74 -6.50 9.02
CA VAL A 4 10.81 -7.01 7.63
C VAL A 4 11.24 -8.47 7.71
N GLN A 5 10.31 -9.41 7.60
CA GLN A 5 10.71 -10.83 7.61
C GLN A 5 11.54 -11.17 6.37
N THR A 6 11.19 -10.63 5.19
CA THR A 6 11.97 -10.74 3.94
C THR A 6 11.27 -9.94 2.85
N MET A 7 12.05 -9.35 1.94
CA MET A 7 11.54 -8.73 0.70
C MET A 7 12.62 -8.76 -0.37
N ALA A 8 12.21 -8.67 -1.63
CA ALA A 8 13.11 -8.54 -2.78
C ALA A 8 12.80 -7.27 -3.57
N TYR A 9 13.80 -6.75 -4.26
CA TYR A 9 13.66 -5.57 -5.11
C TYR A 9 14.61 -5.56 -6.30
N VAL A 10 14.22 -4.85 -7.36
CA VAL A 10 15.07 -4.48 -8.50
C VAL A 10 15.26 -2.97 -8.51
N GLY A 11 16.39 -2.50 -9.03
CA GLY A 11 16.65 -1.07 -9.19
C GLY A 11 17.09 -0.38 -7.90
N GLN A 12 16.40 0.72 -7.55
CA GLN A 12 16.76 1.51 -6.37
C GLN A 12 16.37 0.79 -5.09
N GLN A 13 17.25 0.90 -4.09
CA GLN A 13 17.00 0.35 -2.77
C GLN A 13 15.75 1.01 -2.16
N PRO A 14 14.78 0.21 -1.66
CA PRO A 14 13.62 0.74 -0.97
C PRO A 14 14.02 1.61 0.23
N TRP A 15 13.15 2.54 0.61
CA TRP A 15 13.41 3.61 1.58
C TRP A 15 13.89 3.16 2.97
N HIS A 16 13.72 1.88 3.34
CA HIS A 16 14.15 1.32 4.63
C HIS A 16 15.51 0.61 4.55
N GLY A 17 16.15 0.54 3.38
CA GLY A 17 17.50 0.00 3.24
C GLY A 17 17.63 -1.53 3.42
N LEU A 18 16.52 -2.27 3.48
CA LEU A 18 16.52 -3.73 3.69
C LEU A 18 15.99 -4.44 2.44
N GLY A 19 16.29 -5.74 2.31
CA GLY A 19 15.79 -6.60 1.24
C GLY A 19 16.88 -7.16 0.33
N ASN A 20 16.49 -8.15 -0.46
CA ASN A 20 17.36 -8.86 -1.39
C ASN A 20 17.31 -8.18 -2.76
N LYS A 21 18.42 -7.57 -3.17
CA LYS A 21 18.53 -6.97 -4.50
C LYS A 21 18.58 -8.07 -5.56
N LEU A 22 17.77 -7.93 -6.60
CA LEU A 22 17.72 -8.81 -7.75
C LEU A 22 18.20 -8.06 -9.01
N VAL A 23 18.67 -8.84 -9.98
CA VAL A 23 18.83 -8.38 -11.36
C VAL A 23 17.42 -8.24 -11.96
N PRO A 24 17.18 -7.33 -12.93
CA PRO A 24 15.91 -7.27 -13.65
C PRO A 24 15.55 -8.61 -14.32
N ASN A 25 14.25 -8.81 -14.60
CA ASN A 25 13.70 -9.95 -15.35
C ASN A 25 14.02 -11.34 -14.75
N GLN A 26 14.14 -11.42 -13.43
CA GLN A 26 14.27 -12.71 -12.74
C GLN A 26 12.95 -13.46 -12.75
N PRO A 27 12.99 -14.81 -12.84
CA PRO A 27 11.80 -15.64 -12.85
C PRO A 27 11.10 -15.61 -11.48
N VAL A 28 9.79 -15.89 -11.46
CA VAL A 28 8.93 -15.82 -10.26
C VAL A 28 9.46 -16.67 -9.10
N GLU A 29 10.14 -17.76 -9.39
CA GLU A 29 10.70 -18.68 -8.41
C GLU A 29 11.83 -18.01 -7.61
N VAL A 30 12.67 -17.21 -8.28
CA VAL A 30 13.71 -16.39 -7.63
C VAL A 30 13.06 -15.30 -6.77
N TRP A 31 11.98 -14.68 -7.26
CA TRP A 31 11.20 -13.75 -6.45
C TRP A 31 10.61 -14.41 -5.21
N ALA A 32 10.02 -15.60 -5.34
CA ALA A 32 9.43 -16.33 -4.24
C ALA A 32 10.48 -16.60 -3.14
N GLU A 33 11.66 -17.08 -3.52
CA GLU A 33 12.75 -17.33 -2.57
C GLU A 33 13.21 -16.03 -1.90
N ARG A 34 13.56 -15.02 -2.70
CA ARG A 34 14.23 -13.80 -2.23
C ARG A 34 13.28 -12.84 -1.52
N ALA A 35 11.99 -12.87 -1.84
CA ALA A 35 10.95 -12.12 -1.14
C ALA A 35 10.46 -12.84 0.13
N GLY A 36 10.91 -14.08 0.39
CA GLY A 36 10.46 -14.87 1.54
C GLY A 36 9.04 -15.39 1.39
N MET A 37 8.63 -15.68 0.17
CA MET A 37 7.31 -16.17 -0.25
C MET A 37 7.36 -17.63 -0.76
N ASN A 38 8.52 -18.30 -0.74
CA ASN A 38 8.69 -19.70 -1.15
C ASN A 38 8.23 -20.69 -0.06
N TRP A 39 6.95 -20.68 0.25
CA TRP A 39 6.27 -21.59 1.17
C TRP A 39 4.76 -21.49 0.93
N THR A 40 4.01 -22.44 1.46
CA THR A 40 2.55 -22.51 1.31
C THR A 40 1.86 -22.35 2.66
N ILE A 41 0.68 -21.76 2.63
CA ILE A 41 -0.23 -21.69 3.77
C ILE A 41 -0.97 -23.03 3.82
N GLU A 42 -0.69 -23.81 4.86
CA GLU A 42 -1.41 -25.02 5.21
C GLU A 42 -2.51 -24.70 6.24
N SER A 43 -3.48 -25.61 6.36
CA SER A 43 -4.55 -25.48 7.34
C SER A 43 -4.79 -26.77 8.10
N SER A 44 -5.13 -26.64 9.39
CA SER A 44 -5.56 -27.74 10.24
C SER A 44 -6.81 -27.35 11.04
N GLU A 45 -7.52 -28.35 11.57
CA GLU A 45 -8.67 -28.15 12.44
C GLU A 45 -8.26 -27.43 13.74
N VAL A 46 -9.07 -26.47 14.19
CA VAL A 46 -8.87 -25.84 15.50
C VAL A 46 -9.21 -26.85 16.59
N ARG A 47 -8.28 -27.03 17.54
CA ARG A 47 -8.49 -27.84 18.74
C ARG A 47 -8.24 -27.01 20.00
N PHE A 48 -9.07 -27.20 21.02
CA PHE A 48 -8.93 -26.56 22.33
C PHE A 48 -8.97 -27.59 23.45
N VAL A 49 -8.33 -27.28 24.57
CA VAL A 49 -8.23 -28.16 25.74
C VAL A 49 -9.17 -27.65 26.83
N THR A 50 -10.03 -28.52 27.36
CA THR A 50 -10.90 -28.22 28.53
C THR A 50 -10.37 -28.92 29.77
N GLY A 51 -10.13 -28.19 30.86
CA GLY A 51 -9.54 -28.71 32.10
C GLY A 51 -8.62 -27.71 32.79
N ASN A 52 -8.04 -28.09 33.94
CA ASN A 52 -7.07 -27.25 34.67
C ASN A 52 -5.65 -27.52 34.15
N GLY A 53 -5.19 -26.72 33.17
CA GLY A 53 -3.82 -26.76 32.67
C GLY A 53 -3.62 -27.70 31.48
N THR A 54 -2.50 -28.45 31.47
CA THR A 54 -2.10 -29.35 30.37
C THR A 54 -2.81 -30.71 30.37
N LEU A 55 -3.54 -31.05 31.44
CA LEU A 55 -4.40 -32.23 31.51
C LEU A 55 -5.85 -31.81 31.26
N GLY A 56 -6.37 -32.16 30.08
CA GLY A 56 -7.74 -31.84 29.70
C GLY A 56 -8.19 -32.60 28.45
N ALA A 57 -9.50 -32.62 28.21
CA ALA A 57 -10.05 -33.23 27.00
C ALA A 57 -9.79 -32.33 25.79
N ILE A 58 -9.37 -32.92 24.67
CA ILE A 58 -9.16 -32.20 23.41
C ILE A 58 -10.47 -32.17 22.65
N HIS A 59 -11.00 -30.96 22.43
CA HIS A 59 -12.21 -30.73 21.64
C HIS A 59 -11.87 -30.07 20.32
N ALA A 60 -12.58 -30.47 19.26
CA ALA A 60 -12.53 -29.82 17.97
C ALA A 60 -13.46 -28.60 17.91
N TYR A 61 -13.08 -27.59 17.13
CA TYR A 61 -13.94 -26.46 16.77
C TYR A 61 -14.06 -26.37 15.23
N PRO A 62 -14.93 -27.20 14.61
CA PRO A 62 -14.90 -27.49 13.17
C PRO A 62 -15.29 -26.30 12.28
N ASP A 63 -15.96 -25.29 12.83
CA ASP A 63 -16.32 -24.06 12.09
C ASP A 63 -15.13 -23.15 11.79
N GLN A 64 -13.96 -23.44 12.38
CA GLN A 64 -12.72 -22.71 12.18
C GLN A 64 -11.55 -23.63 11.83
N LYS A 65 -10.56 -23.03 11.18
CA LYS A 65 -9.27 -23.67 10.87
C LYS A 65 -8.12 -22.76 11.27
N VAL A 66 -7.05 -23.38 11.73
CA VAL A 66 -5.76 -22.71 11.95
C VAL A 66 -5.01 -22.70 10.62
N LEU A 67 -4.54 -21.54 10.22
CA LEU A 67 -3.58 -21.37 9.12
C LEU A 67 -2.17 -21.31 9.68
N TYR A 68 -1.24 -22.00 9.04
CA TYR A 68 0.16 -22.02 9.44
C TYR A 68 1.07 -22.21 8.22
N ARG A 69 2.36 -21.89 8.36
CA ARG A 69 3.31 -22.00 7.25
C ARG A 69 3.80 -23.43 7.07
N SER A 70 3.92 -23.89 5.83
CA SER A 70 4.42 -25.25 5.54
C SER A 70 5.88 -25.47 5.95
N ASP A 71 6.72 -24.45 5.86
CA ASP A 71 8.18 -24.52 6.07
C ASP A 71 8.60 -24.67 7.53
N LYS A 72 8.08 -23.82 8.42
CA LYS A 72 8.46 -23.76 9.84
C LYS A 72 7.33 -24.05 10.81
N LYS A 73 6.15 -24.42 10.27
CA LYS A 73 4.92 -24.69 11.04
C LYS A 73 4.49 -23.53 11.95
N ALA A 74 4.94 -22.30 11.66
CA ALA A 74 4.58 -21.13 12.44
C ALA A 74 3.10 -20.78 12.24
N PRO A 75 2.35 -20.54 13.32
CA PRO A 75 0.95 -20.17 13.23
C PRO A 75 0.79 -18.79 12.58
N LEU A 76 -0.24 -18.64 11.75
CA LEU A 76 -0.55 -17.40 11.05
C LEU A 76 -1.85 -16.79 11.57
N SER A 77 -2.96 -17.53 11.52
CA SER A 77 -4.25 -17.02 11.99
C SER A 77 -5.25 -18.15 12.22
N VAL A 78 -6.34 -17.84 12.92
CA VAL A 78 -7.54 -18.67 12.97
C VAL A 78 -8.61 -17.99 12.13
N VAL A 79 -9.18 -18.73 11.19
CA VAL A 79 -10.19 -18.23 10.23
C VAL A 79 -11.37 -19.18 10.16
N SER A 80 -12.48 -18.76 9.55
CA SER A 80 -13.60 -19.66 9.31
C SER A 80 -13.22 -20.80 8.37
N ALA A 81 -13.88 -21.94 8.49
CA ALA A 81 -13.65 -23.09 7.61
C ALA A 81 -13.81 -22.72 6.11
N ARG A 82 -14.73 -21.80 5.80
CA ARG A 82 -15.03 -21.31 4.45
C ARG A 82 -14.02 -20.29 3.90
N TYR A 83 -13.05 -19.85 4.69
CA TYR A 83 -12.07 -18.85 4.29
C TYR A 83 -11.23 -19.36 3.10
N GLN A 84 -11.23 -18.58 2.03
CA GLN A 84 -10.48 -18.82 0.80
C GLN A 84 -9.11 -18.16 0.94
N VAL A 85 -8.08 -19.00 1.04
CA VAL A 85 -6.69 -18.56 1.17
C VAL A 85 -6.12 -18.27 -0.21
N VAL A 86 -5.48 -17.12 -0.35
CA VAL A 86 -4.61 -16.81 -1.50
C VAL A 86 -3.18 -17.10 -1.08
N GLN A 87 -2.53 -17.99 -1.79
CA GLN A 87 -1.17 -18.44 -1.51
C GLN A 87 -0.15 -17.35 -1.86
N PRO A 88 1.01 -17.31 -1.17
CA PRO A 88 2.07 -16.37 -1.51
C PRO A 88 2.49 -16.46 -2.98
N LEU A 89 2.63 -17.68 -3.53
CA LEU A 89 3.02 -17.87 -4.92
C LEU A 89 1.98 -17.32 -5.91
N GLU A 90 0.68 -17.45 -5.62
CA GLU A 90 -0.39 -16.89 -6.46
C GLU A 90 -0.31 -15.37 -6.59
N VAL A 91 0.23 -14.67 -5.57
CA VAL A 91 0.46 -13.22 -5.62
C VAL A 91 1.57 -12.86 -6.61
N LEU A 92 2.60 -13.68 -6.75
CA LEU A 92 3.69 -13.47 -7.71
C LEU A 92 3.27 -13.92 -9.11
N ASP A 93 2.63 -15.07 -9.23
CA ASP A 93 2.12 -15.62 -10.50
C ASP A 93 1.08 -14.70 -11.15
N PHE A 94 0.37 -13.89 -10.36
CA PHE A 94 -0.48 -12.84 -10.90
C PHE A 94 0.24 -11.93 -11.90
N TYR A 95 1.55 -11.72 -11.75
CA TYR A 95 2.33 -10.85 -12.63
C TYR A 95 2.96 -11.56 -13.82
N ARG A 96 2.97 -12.90 -13.87
CA ARG A 96 3.72 -13.67 -14.88
C ARG A 96 3.37 -13.26 -16.32
N ASP A 97 2.09 -13.31 -16.68
CA ASP A 97 1.58 -12.89 -17.98
C ASP A 97 1.69 -11.36 -18.21
N LEU A 98 1.54 -10.54 -17.17
CA LEU A 98 1.72 -9.09 -17.26
C LEU A 98 3.17 -8.71 -17.57
N THR A 99 4.14 -9.48 -17.07
CA THR A 99 5.56 -9.29 -17.37
C THR A 99 5.96 -9.86 -18.73
N GLU A 100 5.35 -10.96 -19.14
CA GLU A 100 5.66 -11.61 -20.43
C GLU A 100 5.06 -10.88 -21.63
N VAL A 101 3.85 -10.33 -21.48
CA VAL A 101 3.07 -9.77 -22.60
C VAL A 101 2.68 -8.31 -22.38
N GLY A 102 2.51 -7.88 -21.13
CA GLY A 102 2.02 -6.54 -20.79
C GLY A 102 3.08 -5.45 -20.68
N GLY A 103 4.37 -5.79 -20.79
CA GLY A 103 5.48 -4.85 -20.58
C GLY A 103 5.63 -4.38 -19.12
N PHE A 104 5.02 -5.10 -18.18
CA PHE A 104 5.17 -4.80 -16.76
C PHE A 104 6.50 -5.35 -16.27
N GLU A 105 7.08 -4.71 -15.27
CA GLU A 105 8.33 -5.15 -14.66
C GLU A 105 8.10 -5.32 -13.16
N LEU A 106 8.20 -6.55 -12.65
CA LEU A 106 8.13 -6.79 -11.21
C LEU A 106 9.32 -6.07 -10.53
N GLU A 107 9.02 -5.14 -9.63
CA GLU A 107 10.02 -4.24 -9.06
C GLU A 107 10.28 -4.54 -7.59
N THR A 108 9.23 -4.84 -6.82
CA THR A 108 9.37 -5.20 -5.40
C THR A 108 8.30 -6.21 -4.98
N ALA A 109 8.65 -7.10 -4.06
CA ALA A 109 7.71 -8.03 -3.45
C ALA A 109 8.16 -8.39 -2.04
N GLY A 110 7.23 -8.76 -1.18
CA GLY A 110 7.60 -9.19 0.16
C GLY A 110 6.45 -9.55 1.08
N VAL A 111 6.86 -9.80 2.31
CA VAL A 111 5.98 -10.25 3.38
C VAL A 111 5.96 -9.21 4.50
N LEU A 112 4.79 -9.03 5.10
CA LEU A 112 4.51 -8.12 6.20
C LEU A 112 3.86 -8.89 7.35
N LYS A 113 3.88 -8.30 8.56
CA LYS A 113 3.14 -8.81 9.73
C LYS A 113 3.44 -10.28 10.03
N GLU A 114 4.72 -10.60 10.07
CA GLU A 114 5.22 -11.91 10.47
C GLU A 114 4.78 -13.08 9.58
N GLY A 115 4.44 -12.83 8.32
CA GLY A 115 3.95 -13.89 7.44
C GLY A 115 2.45 -13.81 7.16
N ARG A 116 1.72 -12.85 7.75
CA ARG A 116 0.27 -12.77 7.59
C ARG A 116 -0.17 -11.95 6.37
N LYS A 117 0.71 -11.13 5.79
CA LYS A 117 0.42 -10.27 4.64
C LYS A 117 1.47 -10.43 3.55
N PHE A 118 1.03 -10.52 2.31
CA PHE A 118 1.88 -10.67 1.12
C PHE A 118 1.54 -9.59 0.11
N TRP A 119 2.55 -9.12 -0.60
CA TRP A 119 2.36 -8.10 -1.61
C TRP A 119 3.45 -8.17 -2.67
N ALA A 120 3.11 -7.71 -3.86
CA ALA A 120 4.02 -7.52 -4.98
C ALA A 120 3.60 -6.29 -5.76
N LEU A 121 4.59 -5.56 -6.30
CA LEU A 121 4.45 -4.30 -7.00
C LEU A 121 5.22 -4.39 -8.31
N ALA A 122 4.50 -4.19 -9.42
CA ALA A 122 5.09 -4.15 -10.76
C ALA A 122 4.94 -2.77 -11.38
N LYS A 123 6.01 -2.29 -12.01
CA LYS A 123 6.01 -1.09 -12.83
C LYS A 123 5.21 -1.37 -14.10
N THR A 124 4.33 -0.46 -14.48
CA THR A 124 3.40 -0.65 -15.62
C THR A 124 3.96 -0.20 -16.96
N GLY A 125 5.17 0.37 -16.98
CA GLY A 125 5.73 1.07 -18.15
C GLY A 125 5.20 2.51 -18.33
N HIS A 126 4.09 2.88 -17.69
CA HIS A 126 3.61 4.26 -17.73
C HIS A 126 4.50 5.20 -16.91
N THR A 127 4.95 6.28 -17.55
CA THR A 127 5.76 7.33 -16.94
C THR A 127 5.23 8.70 -17.37
N GLY A 128 5.24 9.65 -16.44
CA GLY A 128 4.81 11.02 -16.64
C GLY A 128 5.86 11.98 -16.10
N ILE A 129 6.08 13.09 -16.79
CA ILE A 129 7.10 14.07 -16.45
C ILE A 129 6.44 15.43 -16.24
N LEU A 130 6.67 16.03 -15.08
CA LEU A 130 6.28 17.39 -14.75
C LEU A 130 7.45 18.37 -14.94
N LYS A 131 7.18 19.67 -14.73
CA LYS A 131 8.20 20.73 -14.81
C LYS A 131 9.41 20.40 -13.91
N GLY A 132 10.62 20.63 -14.44
CA GLY A 132 11.87 20.32 -13.73
C GLY A 132 12.29 18.85 -13.79
N LYS A 133 11.80 18.08 -14.78
CA LYS A 133 12.08 16.64 -14.95
C LYS A 133 11.59 15.79 -13.76
N ASP A 134 10.58 16.27 -13.04
CA ASP A 134 9.99 15.57 -11.91
C ASP A 134 9.14 14.39 -12.43
N THR A 135 9.63 13.18 -12.19
CA THR A 135 9.15 11.96 -12.83
C THR A 135 8.22 11.18 -11.91
N ILE A 136 7.08 10.74 -12.45
CA ILE A 136 6.09 9.90 -11.78
C ILE A 136 5.90 8.63 -12.61
N ASN A 137 6.03 7.48 -11.96
CA ASN A 137 5.86 6.17 -12.60
C ASN A 137 4.56 5.52 -12.12
N GLY A 138 3.86 4.84 -13.03
CA GLY A 138 2.68 4.04 -12.73
C GLY A 138 3.05 2.61 -12.34
N TYR A 139 2.38 2.09 -11.31
CA TYR A 139 2.57 0.76 -10.75
C TYR A 139 1.23 0.06 -10.56
N LEU A 140 1.27 -1.28 -10.58
CA LEU A 140 0.19 -2.15 -10.13
C LEU A 140 0.64 -2.84 -8.85
N LEU A 141 -0.12 -2.63 -7.78
CA LEU A 141 0.03 -3.34 -6.50
C LEU A 141 -0.99 -4.46 -6.43
N LEU A 142 -0.56 -5.64 -6.00
CA LEU A 142 -1.40 -6.73 -5.52
C LEU A 142 -0.98 -7.04 -4.09
N ALA A 143 -1.93 -7.07 -3.17
CA ALA A 143 -1.68 -7.39 -1.78
C ALA A 143 -2.83 -8.20 -1.17
N THR A 144 -2.52 -9.07 -0.23
CA THR A 144 -3.50 -9.91 0.46
C THR A 144 -3.06 -10.20 1.89
N ALA A 145 -4.01 -10.57 2.76
CA ALA A 145 -3.71 -11.09 4.09
C ALA A 145 -4.36 -12.46 4.29
N CYS A 146 -3.71 -13.36 5.03
CA CYS A 146 -4.31 -14.62 5.43
C CYS A 146 -5.01 -14.55 6.80
N ASP A 147 -4.95 -13.40 7.48
CA ASP A 147 -5.56 -13.17 8.79
C ASP A 147 -6.90 -12.44 8.72
N GLY A 148 -7.43 -12.21 7.51
CA GLY A 148 -8.68 -11.50 7.29
C GLY A 148 -8.60 -9.97 7.43
N THR A 149 -7.44 -9.40 7.75
CA THR A 149 -7.29 -7.94 7.92
C THR A 149 -7.21 -7.15 6.61
N LEU A 150 -7.06 -7.83 5.48
CA LEU A 150 -7.03 -7.24 4.14
C LEU A 150 -7.59 -8.25 3.14
N ALA A 151 -8.62 -7.87 2.39
CA ALA A 151 -9.06 -8.62 1.22
C ALA A 151 -7.98 -8.61 0.14
N THR A 152 -7.91 -9.64 -0.70
CA THR A 152 -6.99 -9.63 -1.85
C THR A 152 -7.32 -8.44 -2.75
N THR A 153 -6.41 -7.47 -2.79
CA THR A 153 -6.63 -6.15 -3.35
C THR A 153 -5.60 -5.88 -4.43
N ALA A 154 -6.07 -5.65 -5.65
CA ALA A 154 -5.26 -5.19 -6.77
C ALA A 154 -5.59 -3.72 -7.07
N GLN A 155 -4.59 -2.86 -7.25
CA GLN A 155 -4.82 -1.43 -7.46
C GLN A 155 -3.69 -0.75 -8.22
N PHE A 156 -4.06 0.21 -9.08
CA PHE A 156 -3.08 1.10 -9.69
C PHE A 156 -2.62 2.18 -8.71
N THR A 157 -1.33 2.46 -8.72
CA THR A 157 -0.69 3.45 -7.88
C THR A 157 0.42 4.15 -8.65
N SER A 158 0.88 5.28 -8.14
CA SER A 158 1.98 6.06 -8.69
C SER A 158 3.08 6.17 -7.65
N ILE A 159 4.32 6.21 -8.11
CA ILE A 159 5.47 6.58 -7.28
C ILE A 159 6.14 7.79 -7.91
N ARG A 160 6.29 8.86 -7.13
CA ARG A 160 7.13 10.00 -7.51
C ARG A 160 8.58 9.67 -7.23
N VAL A 161 9.40 9.60 -8.27
CA VAL A 161 10.75 9.00 -8.23
C VAL A 161 11.67 9.70 -7.22
N VAL A 162 11.64 11.03 -7.17
CA VAL A 162 12.57 11.82 -6.35
C VAL A 162 12.38 11.65 -4.84
N CYS A 163 11.20 11.22 -4.41
CA CYS A 163 10.87 11.05 -2.99
C CYS A 163 10.49 9.61 -2.61
N ASN A 164 10.12 8.79 -3.60
CA ASN A 164 9.57 7.45 -3.44
C ASN A 164 8.24 7.43 -2.64
N ASN A 165 7.44 8.49 -2.76
CA ASN A 165 6.09 8.56 -2.19
C ASN A 165 5.13 7.76 -3.07
N MET A 166 4.33 6.90 -2.45
CA MET A 166 3.33 6.09 -3.14
C MET A 166 1.95 6.72 -3.00
N LEU A 167 1.31 7.02 -4.12
CA LEU A 167 -0.04 7.58 -4.16
C LEU A 167 -0.95 6.70 -5.03
N GLN A 168 -2.10 6.31 -4.49
CA GLN A 168 -3.09 5.54 -5.26
C GLN A 168 -3.61 6.35 -6.46
N ILE A 169 -3.76 5.68 -7.60
CA ILE A 169 -4.33 6.28 -8.81
C ILE A 169 -5.80 5.92 -8.86
N ALA A 170 -6.67 6.92 -8.77
CA ALA A 170 -8.11 6.73 -8.98
C ALA A 170 -8.42 6.62 -10.48
N LEU A 171 -8.95 5.47 -10.91
CA LEU A 171 -9.40 5.21 -12.28
C LEU A 171 -10.75 5.92 -12.56
N GLY A 172 -10.74 7.18 -13.00
CA GLY A 172 -11.92 7.87 -13.54
C GLY A 172 -13.24 7.65 -12.74
N ASN A 173 -14.31 7.23 -13.43
CA ASN A 173 -15.65 6.96 -12.88
C ASN A 173 -15.78 5.60 -12.12
N GLY A 174 -14.67 4.91 -11.84
CA GLY A 174 -14.65 3.61 -11.15
C GLY A 174 -13.68 3.56 -9.97
N THR A 175 -13.75 2.50 -9.18
CA THR A 175 -12.75 2.25 -8.13
C THR A 175 -11.47 1.77 -8.79
N GLY A 176 -10.37 2.52 -8.67
CA GLY A 176 -9.04 2.11 -9.13
C GLY A 176 -8.40 0.94 -8.39
N VAL A 177 -9.26 0.11 -7.82
CA VAL A 177 -9.02 -0.90 -6.81
C VAL A 177 -10.04 -2.02 -7.06
N VAL A 178 -9.54 -3.23 -7.30
CA VAL A 178 -10.33 -4.46 -7.31
C VAL A 178 -10.09 -5.19 -5.99
N LYS A 179 -11.17 -5.54 -5.28
CA LYS A 179 -11.10 -6.25 -3.99
C LYS A 179 -11.83 -7.58 -4.07
N VAL A 180 -11.11 -8.67 -3.85
CA VAL A 180 -11.66 -10.02 -3.74
C VAL A 180 -11.70 -10.40 -2.25
N PRO A 181 -12.89 -10.50 -1.63
CA PRO A 181 -13.00 -10.90 -0.24
C PRO A 181 -12.67 -12.39 -0.07
N HIS A 182 -12.11 -12.78 1.07
CA HIS A 182 -11.76 -14.17 1.40
C HIS A 182 -12.94 -15.14 1.59
N ARG A 183 -14.15 -14.72 1.23
CA ARG A 183 -15.31 -15.63 1.06
C ARG A 183 -15.44 -16.14 -0.38
N SER A 184 -14.68 -15.55 -1.30
CA SER A 184 -14.68 -15.83 -2.74
C SER A 184 -13.32 -16.37 -3.14
N GLN A 185 -13.28 -17.25 -4.13
CA GLN A 185 -12.03 -17.71 -4.71
C GLN A 185 -11.35 -16.56 -5.45
N PHE A 186 -10.03 -16.47 -5.34
CA PHE A 186 -9.24 -15.53 -6.13
C PHE A 186 -9.09 -16.06 -7.56
N ASP A 187 -9.54 -15.26 -8.53
CA ASP A 187 -9.34 -15.51 -9.95
C ASP A 187 -8.50 -14.36 -10.52
N ALA A 188 -7.22 -14.62 -10.75
CA ALA A 188 -6.27 -13.65 -11.27
C ALA A 188 -6.71 -13.05 -12.62
N GLN A 189 -7.31 -13.87 -13.49
CA GLN A 189 -7.75 -13.43 -14.81
C GLN A 189 -8.99 -12.55 -14.72
N ALA A 190 -9.95 -12.88 -13.84
CA ALA A 190 -11.08 -12.00 -13.55
C ALA A 190 -10.63 -10.65 -12.98
N VAL A 191 -9.66 -10.66 -12.06
CA VAL A 191 -9.10 -9.44 -11.48
C VAL A 191 -8.43 -8.57 -12.56
N LYS A 192 -7.63 -9.15 -13.46
CA LYS A 192 -7.01 -8.42 -14.59
C LYS A 192 -8.03 -7.82 -15.54
N ARG A 193 -9.08 -8.58 -15.89
CA ARG A 193 -10.19 -8.07 -16.71
C ARG A 193 -10.91 -6.90 -16.04
N GLN A 194 -11.15 -6.97 -14.72
CA GLN A 194 -11.79 -5.89 -13.97
C GLN A 194 -10.91 -4.66 -13.79
N LEU A 195 -9.59 -4.84 -13.62
CA LEU A 195 -8.63 -3.73 -13.66
C LEU A 195 -8.65 -3.04 -15.02
N GLY A 196 -9.07 -3.74 -16.06
CA GLY A 196 -9.42 -3.18 -17.36
C GLY A 196 -8.26 -2.51 -18.08
N ILE A 197 -7.00 -2.81 -17.72
CA ILE A 197 -5.70 -2.26 -18.22
C ILE A 197 -5.92 -0.97 -19.04
N ALA A 198 -6.48 0.04 -18.39
CA ALA A 198 -7.03 1.20 -19.07
C ALA A 198 -6.00 2.31 -19.07
N VAL A 199 -5.31 2.46 -20.21
CA VAL A 199 -4.45 3.61 -20.55
C VAL A 199 -5.13 4.94 -20.18
N SER A 200 -6.47 5.02 -20.34
CA SER A 200 -7.26 6.24 -20.10
C SER A 200 -7.19 6.79 -18.67
N SER A 201 -6.95 5.94 -17.67
CA SER A 201 -6.86 6.39 -16.29
C SER A 201 -5.55 7.09 -15.94
N TRP A 202 -4.46 6.67 -16.59
CA TRP A 202 -3.14 7.24 -16.38
C TRP A 202 -3.10 8.65 -16.91
N ASP A 203 -3.64 8.87 -18.11
CA ASP A 203 -3.72 10.19 -18.73
C ASP A 203 -4.59 11.15 -17.89
N ALA A 204 -5.75 10.69 -17.40
CA ALA A 204 -6.60 11.50 -16.52
C ALA A 204 -5.93 11.81 -15.16
N PHE A 205 -5.14 10.86 -14.63
CA PHE A 205 -4.33 11.10 -13.44
C PHE A 205 -3.23 12.12 -13.69
N MET A 206 -2.49 11.99 -14.80
CA MET A 206 -1.42 12.91 -15.16
C MET A 206 -1.93 14.30 -15.50
N ALA A 207 -3.10 14.43 -16.14
CA ALA A 207 -3.75 15.71 -16.41
C ALA A 207 -4.07 16.47 -15.10
N ARG A 208 -4.72 15.79 -14.14
CA ARG A 208 -5.00 16.34 -12.81
C ARG A 208 -3.72 16.69 -12.05
N THR A 209 -2.73 15.80 -12.09
CA THR A 209 -1.43 16.01 -11.43
C THR A 209 -0.70 17.22 -12.02
N LYS A 210 -0.73 17.39 -13.34
CA LYS A 210 -0.17 18.56 -14.02
C LYS A 210 -0.87 19.84 -13.58
N ALA A 211 -2.20 19.87 -13.54
CA ALA A 211 -2.95 21.02 -13.04
C ALA A 211 -2.56 21.40 -11.60
N LEU A 212 -2.43 20.41 -10.71
CA LEU A 212 -1.95 20.63 -9.33
C LEU A 212 -0.53 21.22 -9.29
N SER A 213 0.36 20.79 -10.20
CA SER A 213 1.74 21.28 -10.27
C SER A 213 1.87 22.70 -10.82
N GLU A 214 0.83 23.18 -11.52
CA GLU A 214 0.80 24.53 -12.09
C GLU A 214 0.06 25.53 -11.18
N ARG A 215 -0.76 25.02 -10.25
CA ARG A 215 -1.51 25.84 -9.29
C ARG A 215 -0.64 26.32 -8.15
N LYS A 216 -0.29 27.61 -8.15
CA LYS A 216 0.33 28.28 -7.01
C LYS A 216 -0.65 28.46 -5.85
N VAL A 217 -0.13 28.33 -4.63
CA VAL A 217 -0.90 28.39 -3.38
C VAL A 217 -0.25 29.39 -2.42
N THR A 218 -1.05 30.23 -1.78
CA THR A 218 -0.60 31.17 -0.73
C THR A 218 -0.34 30.43 0.59
N ASP A 219 0.46 31.00 1.48
CA ASP A 219 0.75 30.39 2.78
C ASP A 219 -0.53 30.16 3.61
N SER A 220 -1.48 31.11 3.58
CA SER A 220 -2.77 30.98 4.24
C SER A 220 -3.61 29.81 3.70
N ALA A 221 -3.58 29.60 2.37
CA ALA A 221 -4.29 28.50 1.74
C ALA A 221 -3.61 27.15 2.01
N ALA A 222 -2.27 27.13 2.12
CA ALA A 222 -1.50 25.96 2.52
C ALA A 222 -1.81 25.53 3.96
N GLU A 223 -1.82 26.47 4.92
CA GLU A 223 -2.20 26.18 6.31
C GLU A 223 -3.63 25.63 6.38
N ALA A 224 -4.59 26.30 5.71
CA ALA A 224 -5.97 25.85 5.69
C ALA A 224 -6.12 24.45 5.08
N PHE A 225 -5.35 24.13 4.03
CA PHE A 225 -5.31 22.79 3.45
C PHE A 225 -4.82 21.75 4.47
N PHE A 226 -3.68 21.99 5.13
CA PHE A 226 -3.14 21.03 6.10
C PHE A 226 -4.09 20.79 7.28
N ARG A 227 -4.75 21.86 7.77
CA ARG A 227 -5.77 21.75 8.81
C ARG A 227 -6.94 20.87 8.36
N ARG A 228 -7.48 21.06 7.15
CA ARG A 228 -8.57 20.21 6.62
C ARG A 228 -8.14 18.75 6.50
N VAL A 229 -6.96 18.50 5.94
CA VAL A 229 -6.46 17.14 5.69
C VAL A 229 -6.15 16.40 6.99
N LEU A 230 -5.46 17.05 7.94
CA LEU A 230 -4.96 16.44 9.19
C LEU A 230 -5.94 16.52 10.37
N THR A 231 -7.24 16.63 10.08
CA THR A 231 -8.31 16.48 11.07
C THR A 231 -8.66 15.01 11.29
N TYR A 232 -8.94 14.65 12.53
CA TYR A 232 -9.44 13.32 12.90
C TYR A 232 -10.65 13.41 13.84
N PRO A 233 -11.60 12.46 13.74
CA PRO A 233 -12.71 12.38 14.69
C PRO A 233 -12.18 12.15 16.10
N THR A 234 -12.68 12.89 17.09
CA THR A 234 -12.37 12.59 18.50
C THR A 234 -13.22 11.44 19.00
N ALA A 235 -12.67 10.61 19.88
CA ALA A 235 -13.34 9.43 20.43
C ALA A 235 -14.27 9.75 21.62
N ASN A 236 -14.49 11.04 21.94
CA ASN A 236 -15.33 11.42 23.07
C ASN A 236 -16.81 11.28 22.70
N ALA A 237 -17.52 10.43 23.43
CA ALA A 237 -18.92 10.07 23.18
C ALA A 237 -19.91 11.24 23.34
N SER A 238 -19.52 12.34 23.99
CA SER A 238 -20.38 13.51 24.20
C SER A 238 -20.43 14.47 23.01
N ASP A 239 -19.45 14.41 22.10
CA ASP A 239 -19.39 15.26 20.90
C ASP A 239 -18.89 14.46 19.70
N ARG A 240 -19.79 13.66 19.10
CA ARG A 240 -19.53 12.95 17.83
C ARG A 240 -19.17 13.89 16.66
N ALA A 241 -19.15 15.20 16.87
CA ALA A 241 -18.82 16.24 15.89
C ALA A 241 -17.49 16.98 16.16
N ALA A 242 -16.82 16.78 17.30
CA ALA A 242 -15.57 17.48 17.58
C ALA A 242 -14.41 16.85 16.77
N LEU A 243 -13.94 17.57 15.74
CA LEU A 243 -12.73 17.25 15.00
C LEU A 243 -11.51 17.78 15.75
N ALA A 244 -10.53 16.92 16.01
CA ALA A 244 -9.24 17.35 16.55
C ALA A 244 -8.21 17.48 15.42
N VAL A 245 -7.31 18.44 15.60
CA VAL A 245 -6.22 18.73 14.67
C VAL A 245 -4.92 18.20 15.24
N ASN A 246 -4.15 17.48 14.43
CA ASN A 246 -2.82 17.01 14.85
C ASN A 246 -1.77 18.12 14.62
N GLU A 247 -1.65 19.06 15.56
CA GLU A 247 -0.73 20.21 15.45
C GLU A 247 0.73 19.78 15.22
N ARG A 248 1.16 18.65 15.79
CA ARG A 248 2.51 18.10 15.53
C ARG A 248 2.67 17.61 14.09
N ALA A 249 1.63 17.00 13.53
CA ALA A 249 1.65 16.57 12.13
C ALA A 249 1.60 17.78 11.18
N ILE A 250 0.81 18.81 11.50
CA ILE A 250 0.76 20.06 10.72
C ILE A 250 2.16 20.66 10.62
N LYS A 251 2.81 20.91 11.76
CA LYS A 251 4.16 21.47 11.77
C LYS A 251 5.16 20.62 10.98
N ALA A 252 5.02 19.30 11.02
CA ALA A 252 5.87 18.40 10.24
C ALA A 252 5.62 18.52 8.73
N VAL A 253 4.36 18.51 8.27
CA VAL A 253 4.05 18.65 6.83
C VAL A 253 4.38 20.04 6.31
N GLU A 254 4.19 21.10 7.11
CA GLU A 254 4.59 22.46 6.75
C GLU A 254 6.09 22.57 6.52
N GLN A 255 6.91 21.95 7.39
CA GLN A 255 8.35 21.91 7.20
C GLN A 255 8.75 21.17 5.92
N LEU A 256 8.08 20.06 5.62
CA LEU A 256 8.32 19.31 4.37
C LEU A 256 7.96 20.16 3.14
N TYR A 257 6.81 20.83 3.17
CA TYR A 257 6.36 21.73 2.11
C TYR A 257 7.28 22.94 1.92
N ALA A 258 7.77 23.53 3.01
CA ALA A 258 8.68 24.68 3.01
C ALA A 258 10.13 24.35 2.59
N GLY A 259 10.38 23.15 2.06
CA GLY A 259 11.66 22.78 1.47
C GLY A 259 12.42 21.66 2.19
N ARG A 260 11.96 21.16 3.34
CA ARG A 260 12.62 19.98 3.94
C ARG A 260 12.24 18.67 3.26
N GLY A 261 11.15 18.66 2.50
CA GLY A 261 10.66 17.50 1.77
C GLY A 261 11.51 17.20 0.54
N LYS A 262 11.55 15.93 0.17
CA LYS A 262 12.31 15.46 -0.99
C LYS A 262 11.70 16.01 -2.28
N GLY A 263 12.50 16.77 -3.02
CA GLY A 263 12.05 17.43 -4.24
C GLY A 263 11.04 18.56 -4.00
N ALA A 264 10.97 19.11 -2.78
CA ALA A 264 10.09 20.25 -2.46
C ALA A 264 10.50 21.53 -3.21
N GLN A 265 11.79 21.69 -3.53
CA GLN A 265 12.31 22.81 -4.33
C GLN A 265 12.08 22.66 -5.84
N LEU A 266 11.58 21.50 -6.31
CA LEU A 266 11.36 21.32 -7.74
C LEU A 266 10.27 22.27 -8.25
N PRO A 267 10.36 22.79 -9.49
CA PRO A 267 9.38 23.72 -10.04
C PRO A 267 7.94 23.20 -10.03
N SER A 268 7.77 21.88 -10.17
CA SER A 268 6.48 21.17 -10.07
C SER A 268 5.86 21.20 -8.67
N ALA A 269 6.66 21.37 -7.61
CA ALA A 269 6.24 21.23 -6.22
C ALA A 269 6.31 22.56 -5.44
N SER A 270 7.37 23.35 -5.62
CA SER A 270 7.65 24.54 -4.81
C SER A 270 6.52 25.58 -4.89
N GLY A 271 5.82 25.79 -3.78
CA GLY A 271 4.71 26.75 -3.68
C GLY A 271 3.44 26.33 -4.44
N THR A 272 3.25 25.03 -4.72
CA THR A 272 2.14 24.53 -5.55
C THR A 272 1.20 23.60 -4.77
N ALA A 273 -0.01 23.39 -5.28
CA ALA A 273 -0.95 22.40 -4.74
C ALA A 273 -0.36 20.97 -4.80
N PHE A 274 0.43 20.66 -5.82
CA PHE A 274 1.17 19.40 -5.89
C PHE A 274 2.22 19.28 -4.77
N GLY A 275 2.88 20.39 -4.41
CA GLY A 275 3.78 20.44 -3.25
C GLY A 275 3.09 20.08 -1.94
N LEU A 276 1.88 20.60 -1.72
CA LEU A 276 1.08 20.29 -0.52
C LEU A 276 0.76 18.80 -0.43
N LEU A 277 0.30 18.22 -1.54
CA LEU A 277 0.02 16.79 -1.64
C LEU A 277 1.28 15.97 -1.34
N ASN A 278 2.42 16.31 -1.95
CA ASN A 278 3.67 15.60 -1.74
C ASN A 278 4.17 15.66 -0.29
N ALA A 279 4.01 16.80 0.38
CA ALA A 279 4.36 16.93 1.79
C ALA A 279 3.54 15.99 2.68
N VAL A 280 2.23 15.84 2.41
CA VAL A 280 1.38 14.91 3.14
C VAL A 280 1.73 13.45 2.82
N THR A 281 1.92 13.11 1.54
CA THR A 281 2.28 11.73 1.17
C THR A 281 3.63 11.33 1.74
N GLU A 282 4.62 12.22 1.71
CA GLU A 282 5.94 11.96 2.29
C GLU A 282 5.85 11.78 3.81
N TYR A 283 5.07 12.63 4.48
CA TYR A 283 4.81 12.48 5.90
C TYR A 283 4.21 11.12 6.24
N VAL A 284 3.20 10.69 5.47
CA VAL A 284 2.54 9.39 5.69
C VAL A 284 3.49 8.22 5.46
N ASP A 285 4.25 8.24 4.37
CA ASP A 285 5.07 7.10 3.94
C ASP A 285 6.37 6.99 4.75
N HIS A 286 6.94 8.12 5.21
CA HIS A 286 8.29 8.14 5.80
C HIS A 286 8.35 8.67 7.24
N HIS A 287 7.54 9.66 7.62
CA HIS A 287 7.76 10.41 8.87
C HIS A 287 6.73 10.12 9.97
N ARG A 288 5.56 9.57 9.62
CA ARG A 288 4.48 9.28 10.57
C ARG A 288 4.93 8.22 11.58
N ARG A 289 4.72 8.49 12.88
CA ARG A 289 5.09 7.56 13.94
C ARG A 289 4.31 6.25 13.82
N ALA A 290 5.01 5.14 13.93
CA ALA A 290 4.46 3.80 13.97
C ALA A 290 5.31 2.91 14.88
N ARG A 291 4.78 1.73 15.27
CA ARG A 291 5.52 0.76 16.09
C ARG A 291 6.76 0.20 15.39
N SER A 292 6.73 0.13 14.07
CA SER A 292 7.85 -0.25 13.19
C SER A 292 7.60 0.28 11.78
N ASP A 293 8.62 0.20 10.92
CA ASP A 293 8.50 0.53 9.50
C ASP A 293 7.44 -0.32 8.77
N ASP A 294 7.35 -1.60 9.12
CA ASP A 294 6.32 -2.52 8.64
C ASP A 294 4.90 -2.05 8.99
N HIS A 295 4.70 -1.62 10.24
CA HIS A 295 3.43 -1.05 10.68
C HIS A 295 3.13 0.27 9.95
N ARG A 296 4.14 1.09 9.66
CA ARG A 296 3.97 2.32 8.88
C ARG A 296 3.55 2.00 7.44
N ARG A 297 4.24 1.08 6.76
CA ARG A 297 3.93 0.65 5.38
C ARG A 297 2.50 0.10 5.28
N ASP A 298 2.16 -0.81 6.18
CA ASP A 298 0.81 -1.38 6.26
C ASP A 298 -0.27 -0.30 6.42
N ALA A 299 -0.06 0.66 7.33
CA ALA A 299 -0.98 1.77 7.53
C ALA A 299 -1.02 2.76 6.35
N ALA A 300 0.13 3.01 5.71
CA ALA A 300 0.28 3.92 4.58
C ALA A 300 -0.36 3.39 3.30
N TRP A 301 -0.35 2.07 3.09
CA TRP A 301 -0.89 1.43 1.90
C TRP A 301 -2.33 0.95 2.06
N PHE A 302 -2.70 0.45 3.24
CA PHE A 302 -3.97 -0.26 3.45
C PHE A 302 -4.83 0.29 4.59
N GLY A 303 -4.29 1.19 5.40
CA GLY A 303 -4.97 1.71 6.59
C GLY A 303 -5.25 3.21 6.55
N ALA A 304 -5.27 3.82 7.73
CA ALA A 304 -5.57 5.24 7.91
C ALA A 304 -4.60 6.19 7.18
N GLY A 305 -3.38 5.73 6.87
CA GLY A 305 -2.44 6.50 6.04
C GLY A 305 -2.91 6.59 4.59
N ASN A 306 -3.42 5.50 4.03
CA ASN A 306 -3.98 5.50 2.68
C ASN A 306 -5.21 6.42 2.58
N THR A 307 -6.13 6.34 3.55
CA THR A 307 -7.29 7.25 3.63
C THR A 307 -6.86 8.72 3.73
N LEU A 308 -5.81 9.02 4.48
CA LEU A 308 -5.27 10.37 4.62
C LEU A 308 -4.68 10.88 3.29
N LYS A 309 -3.94 10.04 2.55
CA LYS A 309 -3.40 10.38 1.23
C LYS A 309 -4.51 10.65 0.21
N GLN A 310 -5.58 9.85 0.24
CA GLN A 310 -6.75 10.07 -0.63
C GLN A 310 -7.47 11.38 -0.29
N ARG A 311 -7.68 11.67 1.00
CA ARG A 311 -8.23 12.96 1.42
C ARG A 311 -7.35 14.13 0.96
N ALA A 312 -6.03 14.00 1.08
CA ALA A 312 -5.09 15.03 0.63
C ALA A 312 -5.18 15.26 -0.87
N TRP A 313 -5.34 14.19 -1.66
CA TRP A 313 -5.60 14.28 -3.10
C TRP A 313 -6.90 15.01 -3.40
N ASP A 314 -8.01 14.61 -2.77
CA ASP A 314 -9.33 15.22 -3.00
C ASP A 314 -9.34 16.72 -2.61
N GLU A 315 -8.76 17.07 -1.46
CA GLU A 315 -8.63 18.46 -1.02
C GLU A 315 -7.73 19.29 -1.95
N ALA A 316 -6.68 18.67 -2.53
CA ALA A 316 -5.79 19.34 -3.46
C ALA A 316 -6.51 19.60 -4.79
N LEU A 317 -7.32 18.65 -5.27
CA LEU A 317 -8.12 18.82 -6.49
C LEU A 317 -9.11 19.98 -6.38
N ARG A 318 -9.67 20.24 -5.20
CA ARG A 318 -10.54 21.42 -4.99
C ARG A 318 -9.83 22.77 -5.15
N LEU A 319 -8.50 22.80 -5.21
CA LEU A 319 -7.74 24.03 -5.46
C LEU A 319 -7.59 24.34 -6.96
N VAL A 320 -7.92 23.39 -7.83
CA VAL A 320 -7.75 23.48 -9.30
C VAL A 320 -9.06 23.32 -10.09
N VAL A 321 -10.15 22.98 -9.41
CA VAL A 321 -11.52 22.98 -9.96
C VAL A 321 -12.17 24.33 -9.71
#